data_AF-A0A0L7T8D8-F1
#
_entry.id   AF-A0A0L7T8D8-F1
#
_cell.length_a   1.000
_cell.length_b   1.000
_cell.length_c   1.000
_cell.angle_alpha   90.00
_cell.angle_beta   90.00
_cell.angle_gamma   90.00
#
_symmetry.space_group_name_H-M   'P 1'
#
loop_
_entity.id
_entity.type
_entity.pdbx_description
1 polymer ?
#
loop_
_entity_poly.entity_id
_entity_poly.type
_entity_poly.pdbx_seq_one_letter_code
_entity_poly.pdbx_strand_id
1 'polypeptide(L)'
;KGLTPVADAALSAAFQSLNSQTTLNMAARQQAIYDALFAAAGTATSVPELQKAIADQLLAAWQHISSQASALTASYNQQQESYLAKMGGNIVRVDVNGLFNELLADPARYGLSNTAGMACPPGVSAAVCGVATPGFSSAQNSLFADHLHPGPATHQLIGDYIQS
;
A
#
# COMPACT_ATOMS: atom_id res chain seq x y z
N LYS A 1 19.43 -20.20 -7.40
CA LYS A 1 19.55 -20.21 -5.92
C LYS A 1 20.28 -18.99 -5.33
N GLY A 2 20.72 -18.01 -6.13
CA GLY A 2 21.36 -16.77 -5.62
C GLY A 2 20.48 -15.52 -5.59
N LEU A 3 19.21 -15.60 -6.00
CA LEU A 3 18.29 -14.45 -6.07
C LEU A 3 17.54 -14.20 -4.76
N THR A 4 17.40 -15.20 -3.89
CA THR A 4 16.62 -15.09 -2.65
C THR A 4 17.25 -14.13 -1.63
N PRO A 5 18.56 -14.15 -1.33
CA PRO A 5 19.13 -13.21 -0.35
C PRO A 5 19.08 -11.75 -0.82
N VAL A 6 19.22 -11.52 -2.13
CA VAL A 6 19.12 -10.18 -2.74
C VAL A 6 17.68 -9.68 -2.71
N ALA A 7 16.69 -10.56 -2.96
CA ALA A 7 15.28 -10.22 -2.86
C ALA A 7 14.89 -9.83 -1.43
N ASP A 8 15.37 -10.54 -0.41
CA ASP A 8 15.09 -10.23 0.99
C ASP A 8 15.71 -8.88 1.41
N ALA A 9 16.95 -8.62 0.97
CA ALA A 9 17.61 -7.33 1.22
C ALA A 9 16.90 -6.17 0.53
N ALA A 10 16.49 -6.34 -0.73
CA ALA A 10 15.76 -5.33 -1.51
C ALA A 10 14.40 -5.01 -0.88
N LEU A 11 13.66 -6.03 -0.44
CA LEU A 11 12.38 -5.85 0.27
C LEU A 11 12.57 -5.12 1.61
N SER A 12 13.63 -5.44 2.35
CA SER A 12 13.96 -4.75 3.60
C SER A 12 14.30 -3.28 3.36
N ALA A 13 15.10 -2.97 2.33
CA ALA A 13 15.46 -1.60 1.97
C ALA A 13 14.23 -0.77 1.53
N ALA A 14 13.36 -1.36 0.69
CA ALA A 14 12.11 -0.72 0.29
C ALA A 14 11.20 -0.44 1.49
N PHE A 15 11.05 -1.42 2.39
CA PHE A 15 10.25 -1.27 3.62
C PHE A 15 10.77 -0.13 4.52
N GLN A 16 12.08 -0.08 4.76
CA GLN A 16 12.69 0.98 5.56
C GLN A 16 12.47 2.36 4.93
N SER A 17 12.67 2.48 3.62
CA SER A 17 12.48 3.73 2.86
C SER A 17 11.03 4.21 2.87
N LEU A 18 10.04 3.32 2.65
CA LEU A 18 8.62 3.68 2.69
C LEU A 18 8.20 4.15 4.08
N ASN A 19 8.61 3.42 5.12
CA ASN A 19 8.16 3.69 6.49
C ASN A 19 8.84 4.88 7.15
N SER A 20 9.96 5.38 6.61
CA SER A 20 10.59 6.61 7.09
C SER A 20 9.93 7.88 6.54
N GLN A 21 8.99 7.76 5.60
CA GLN A 21 8.40 8.89 4.88
C GLN A 21 6.92 9.08 5.20
N THR A 22 6.44 10.31 5.05
CA THR A 22 5.00 10.61 5.03
C THR A 22 4.49 10.64 3.59
N THR A 23 3.26 10.20 3.35
CA THR A 23 2.64 10.21 2.02
C THR A 23 1.30 10.96 2.03
N LEU A 24 1.34 12.22 2.46
CA LEU A 24 0.16 13.05 2.76
C LEU A 24 -0.65 13.51 1.53
N ASN A 25 -0.26 13.09 0.33
CA ASN A 25 -1.00 13.29 -0.91
C ASN A 25 -0.43 12.34 -1.98
N MET A 26 -1.10 12.30 -3.14
CA MET A 26 -0.71 11.43 -4.25
C MET A 26 0.72 11.68 -4.77
N ALA A 27 1.19 12.93 -4.81
CA ALA A 27 2.54 13.25 -5.28
C ALA A 27 3.60 12.75 -4.29
N ALA A 28 3.42 13.03 -2.99
CA ALA A 28 4.29 12.53 -1.94
C ALA A 28 4.30 10.99 -1.89
N ARG A 29 3.14 10.36 -2.09
CA ARG A 29 3.01 8.90 -2.20
C ARG A 29 3.82 8.35 -3.37
N GLN A 30 3.71 8.97 -4.54
CA GLN A 30 4.43 8.55 -5.73
C GLN A 30 5.95 8.70 -5.56
N GLN A 31 6.40 9.76 -4.91
CA GLN A 31 7.81 9.97 -4.60
C GLN A 31 8.33 8.92 -3.61
N ALA A 32 7.59 8.65 -2.52
CA ALA A 32 7.99 7.64 -1.54
C ALA A 32 8.12 6.24 -2.15
N ILE A 33 7.23 5.87 -3.08
CA ILE A 33 7.33 4.62 -3.83
C ILE A 33 8.59 4.60 -4.69
N TYR A 34 8.90 5.69 -5.39
CA TYR A 34 10.13 5.77 -6.18
C TYR A 34 11.38 5.63 -5.30
N ASP A 35 11.46 6.36 -4.20
CA ASP A 35 12.59 6.33 -3.27
C ASP A 35 12.80 4.93 -2.66
N ALA A 36 11.71 4.19 -2.46
CA ALA A 36 11.76 2.81 -2.00
C ALA A 36 12.31 1.84 -3.06
N LEU A 37 11.88 2.01 -4.31
CA LEU A 37 12.41 1.22 -5.43
C LEU A 37 13.88 1.57 -5.70
N PHE A 38 14.28 2.82 -5.53
CA PHE A 38 15.66 3.27 -5.61
C PHE A 38 16.52 2.67 -4.49
N ALA A 39 16.03 2.69 -3.24
CA ALA A 39 16.70 2.03 -2.12
C ALA A 39 16.86 0.52 -2.33
N ALA A 40 15.83 -0.14 -2.87
CA ALA A 40 15.89 -1.55 -3.24
C ALA A 40 16.92 -1.82 -4.35
N ALA A 41 17.00 -0.97 -5.38
CA ALA A 41 18.01 -1.08 -6.42
C ALA A 41 19.45 -0.96 -5.86
N GLY A 42 19.61 -0.19 -4.79
CA GLY A 42 20.87 -0.04 -4.07
C GLY A 42 21.44 -1.33 -3.48
N THR A 43 20.62 -2.36 -3.27
CA THR A 43 21.10 -3.68 -2.80
C THR A 43 21.71 -4.52 -3.91
N ALA A 44 21.47 -4.17 -5.17
CA ALA A 44 22.01 -4.87 -6.34
C ALA A 44 23.24 -4.16 -6.94
N THR A 45 23.34 -2.84 -6.79
CA THR A 45 24.44 -2.03 -7.35
C THR A 45 24.65 -0.74 -6.56
N SER A 46 25.90 -0.28 -6.48
CA SER A 46 26.27 1.01 -5.88
C SER A 46 26.43 2.13 -6.91
N VAL A 47 26.26 1.85 -8.21
CA VAL A 47 26.39 2.83 -9.29
C VAL A 47 25.08 3.62 -9.43
N PRO A 48 25.05 4.94 -9.18
CA PRO A 48 23.80 5.72 -9.12
C PRO A 48 22.97 5.66 -10.42
N GLU A 49 23.63 5.68 -11.58
CA GLU A 49 22.96 5.62 -12.88
C GLU A 49 22.27 4.27 -13.09
N LEU A 50 22.89 3.18 -12.61
CA LEU A 50 22.29 1.85 -12.65
C LEU A 50 21.15 1.70 -11.63
N GLN A 51 21.29 2.27 -10.42
CA GLN A 51 20.19 2.31 -9.44
C GLN A 51 18.97 3.02 -10.02
N LYS A 52 19.18 4.18 -10.65
CA LYS A 52 18.13 4.95 -11.30
C LYS A 52 17.46 4.14 -12.41
N ALA A 53 18.23 3.52 -13.30
CA ALA A 53 17.69 2.72 -14.40
C ALA A 53 16.83 1.54 -13.89
N ILE A 54 17.28 0.85 -12.83
CA ILE A 54 16.51 -0.23 -12.20
C ILE A 54 15.23 0.32 -11.55
N ALA A 55 15.33 1.41 -10.78
CA ALA A 55 14.19 2.03 -10.11
C ALA A 55 13.12 2.51 -11.11
N ASP A 56 13.54 3.14 -12.21
CA ASP A 56 12.64 3.59 -13.29
C ASP A 56 11.92 2.38 -13.93
N GLN A 57 12.63 1.27 -14.18
CA GLN A 57 12.04 0.05 -14.72
C GLN A 57 11.04 -0.60 -13.76
N LEU A 58 11.41 -0.69 -12.47
CA LEU A 58 10.52 -1.22 -11.43
C LEU A 58 9.28 -0.34 -11.25
N LEU A 59 9.45 0.98 -11.34
CA LEU A 59 8.33 1.91 -11.22
C LEU A 59 7.36 1.75 -12.40
N ALA A 60 7.88 1.66 -13.62
CA ALA A 60 7.05 1.44 -14.81
C ALA A 60 6.28 0.11 -14.71
N ALA A 61 6.92 -0.97 -14.24
CA ALA A 61 6.26 -2.24 -14.00
C ALA A 61 5.17 -2.14 -12.91
N TRP A 62 5.48 -1.46 -11.81
CA TRP A 62 4.52 -1.23 -10.72
C TRP A 62 3.30 -0.42 -11.18
N GLN A 63 3.50 0.66 -11.95
CA GLN A 63 2.42 1.46 -12.51
C GLN A 63 1.54 0.65 -13.47
N HIS A 64 2.17 -0.18 -14.32
CA HIS A 64 1.45 -1.02 -15.28
C HIS A 64 0.61 -2.11 -14.59
N ILE A 65 1.12 -2.75 -13.54
CA ILE A 65 0.37 -3.77 -12.79
C ILE A 65 -0.72 -3.10 -11.95
N SER A 66 -0.41 -1.96 -11.31
CA SER A 66 -1.38 -1.22 -10.49
C SER A 66 -2.58 -0.74 -11.31
N SER A 67 -2.35 -0.24 -12.53
CA SER A 67 -3.45 0.20 -13.40
C SER A 67 -4.36 -0.96 -13.84
N GLN A 68 -3.78 -2.13 -14.14
CA GLN A 68 -4.56 -3.33 -14.45
C GLN A 68 -5.36 -3.84 -13.26
N ALA A 69 -4.76 -3.86 -12.07
CA ALA A 69 -5.45 -4.24 -10.84
C ALA A 69 -6.62 -3.29 -10.51
N SER A 70 -6.41 -1.98 -10.68
CA SER A 70 -7.47 -0.97 -10.53
C SER A 70 -8.59 -1.16 -11.54
N ALA A 71 -8.28 -1.45 -12.81
CA ALA A 71 -9.29 -1.70 -13.84
C ALA A 71 -10.12 -2.96 -13.54
N LEU A 72 -9.49 -4.04 -13.07
CA LEU A 72 -10.18 -5.25 -12.65
C LEU A 72 -11.09 -4.99 -11.45
N THR A 73 -10.60 -4.24 -10.46
CA THR A 73 -11.38 -3.84 -9.27
C THR A 73 -12.60 -3.01 -9.66
N ALA A 74 -12.43 -2.02 -10.54
CA ALA A 74 -13.54 -1.20 -11.04
C ALA A 74 -14.59 -2.04 -11.78
N SER A 75 -14.15 -2.96 -12.65
CA SER A 75 -15.04 -3.89 -13.36
C SER A 75 -15.82 -4.80 -12.43
N TYR A 76 -15.15 -5.39 -11.43
CA TYR A 76 -15.79 -6.21 -10.41
C TYR A 76 -16.83 -5.42 -9.63
N ASN A 77 -16.47 -4.22 -9.17
CA ASN A 77 -17.37 -3.35 -8.41
C ASN A 77 -18.61 -2.98 -9.23
N GLN A 78 -18.45 -2.60 -10.49
CA GLN A 78 -19.55 -2.26 -11.40
C GLN A 78 -20.49 -3.45 -11.63
N GLN A 79 -19.93 -4.65 -11.83
CA GLN A 79 -20.73 -5.87 -11.99
C GLN A 79 -21.55 -6.16 -10.72
N GLN A 80 -20.90 -6.10 -9.55
CA GLN A 80 -21.58 -6.29 -8.27
C GLN A 80 -22.73 -5.27 -8.09
N GLU A 81 -22.54 -3.98 -8.42
CA GLU A 81 -23.62 -2.99 -8.37
C GLU A 81 -24.81 -3.39 -9.27
N SER A 82 -24.52 -3.77 -10.50
CA SER A 82 -25.55 -4.15 -11.48
C SER A 82 -26.37 -5.36 -11.01
N TYR A 83 -25.74 -6.32 -10.34
CA TYR A 83 -26.43 -7.49 -9.81
C TYR A 83 -27.24 -7.18 -8.55
N LEU A 84 -26.68 -6.41 -7.61
CA LEU A 84 -27.39 -6.03 -6.39
C LEU A 84 -28.65 -5.21 -6.70
N ALA A 85 -28.58 -4.29 -7.66
CA ALA A 85 -29.72 -3.49 -8.10
C ALA A 85 -30.90 -4.32 -8.64
N LYS A 86 -30.65 -5.56 -9.10
CA LYS A 86 -31.68 -6.47 -9.65
C LYS A 86 -32.25 -7.44 -8.61
N MET A 87 -31.60 -7.59 -7.45
CA MET A 87 -31.93 -8.63 -6.47
C MET A 87 -33.19 -8.32 -5.64
N GLY A 88 -33.60 -7.05 -5.55
CA GLY A 88 -34.86 -6.65 -4.91
C GLY A 88 -34.89 -6.77 -3.38
N GLY A 89 -33.75 -6.59 -2.70
CA GLY A 89 -33.64 -6.63 -1.23
C GLY A 89 -33.31 -5.28 -0.58
N ASN A 90 -33.35 -5.23 0.76
CA ASN A 90 -32.88 -4.07 1.54
C ASN A 90 -31.36 -4.14 1.72
N ILE A 91 -30.61 -3.82 0.67
CA ILE A 91 -29.15 -3.96 0.62
C ILE A 91 -28.52 -2.58 0.70
N VAL A 92 -27.66 -2.38 1.71
CA VAL A 92 -26.73 -1.25 1.77
C VAL A 92 -25.38 -1.74 1.30
N ARG A 93 -24.84 -1.14 0.23
CA ARG A 93 -23.50 -1.41 -0.23
C ARG A 93 -22.56 -0.28 0.20
N VAL A 94 -21.41 -0.68 0.71
CA VAL A 94 -20.33 0.21 1.17
C VAL A 94 -19.36 0.43 0.01
N ASP A 95 -19.12 1.68 -0.38
CA ASP A 95 -18.12 2.02 -1.40
C ASP A 95 -16.72 2.12 -0.79
N VAL A 96 -16.15 0.96 -0.48
CA VAL A 96 -14.78 0.87 0.07
C VAL A 96 -13.73 1.38 -0.91
N ASN A 97 -13.99 1.29 -2.22
CA ASN A 97 -13.07 1.80 -3.25
C ASN A 97 -13.10 3.34 -3.28
N GLY A 98 -14.28 3.95 -3.17
CA GLY A 98 -14.44 5.39 -2.98
C GLY A 98 -13.71 5.86 -1.73
N LEU A 99 -13.98 5.23 -0.57
CA LEU A 99 -13.29 5.53 0.68
C LEU A 99 -11.76 5.42 0.53
N PHE A 100 -11.25 4.34 -0.08
CA PHE A 100 -9.82 4.19 -0.29
C PHE A 100 -9.21 5.35 -1.11
N ASN A 101 -9.90 5.81 -2.16
CA ASN A 101 -9.43 6.95 -2.94
C ASN A 101 -9.44 8.26 -2.16
N GLU A 102 -10.42 8.47 -1.27
CA GLU A 102 -10.44 9.61 -0.35
C GLU A 102 -9.25 9.58 0.62
N LEU A 103 -8.96 8.40 1.20
CA LEU A 103 -7.82 8.20 2.10
C LEU A 103 -6.49 8.49 1.40
N LEU A 104 -6.34 8.17 0.11
CA LEU A 104 -5.12 8.48 -0.64
C LEU A 104 -5.00 9.97 -1.01
N ALA A 105 -6.12 10.65 -1.23
CA ALA A 105 -6.16 12.05 -1.63
C ALA A 105 -5.82 13.01 -0.48
N ASP A 106 -6.34 12.75 0.72
CA ASP A 106 -6.08 13.54 1.92
C ASP A 106 -5.96 12.64 3.17
N PRO A 107 -4.86 11.89 3.32
CA PRO A 107 -4.67 10.95 4.44
C PRO A 107 -4.71 11.64 5.81
N ALA A 108 -4.23 12.88 5.90
CA ALA A 108 -4.12 13.64 7.15
C ALA A 108 -5.50 13.92 7.76
N ARG A 109 -6.51 14.18 6.92
CA ARG A 109 -7.90 14.34 7.35
C ARG A 109 -8.44 13.12 8.11
N TYR A 110 -7.94 11.94 7.78
CA TYR A 110 -8.33 10.67 8.41
C TYR A 110 -7.31 10.18 9.45
N GLY A 111 -6.36 11.04 9.83
CA GLY A 111 -5.32 10.72 10.82
C GLY A 111 -4.20 9.80 10.31
N LEU A 112 -4.17 9.49 9.02
CA LEU A 112 -3.11 8.67 8.40
C LEU A 112 -1.92 9.55 8.00
N SER A 113 -0.71 9.05 8.17
CA SER A 113 0.52 9.74 7.74
C SER A 113 1.25 9.01 6.61
N ASN A 114 0.94 7.73 6.39
CA ASN A 114 1.53 6.91 5.34
C ASN A 114 0.49 5.97 4.70
N THR A 115 0.47 5.89 3.37
CA THR A 115 -0.50 5.13 2.55
C THR A 115 0.17 4.23 1.52
N ALA A 116 1.49 4.02 1.63
CA ALA A 116 2.27 3.17 0.72
C ALA A 116 3.17 2.17 1.45
N GLY A 117 3.63 2.50 2.64
CA GLY A 117 4.30 1.60 3.59
C GLY A 117 3.32 0.79 4.43
N MET A 118 3.88 0.00 5.33
CA MET A 118 3.16 -0.96 6.17
C MET A 118 3.85 -1.13 7.53
N ALA A 119 3.09 -1.38 8.59
CA ALA A 119 3.65 -1.49 9.94
C ALA A 119 4.41 -2.82 10.16
N CYS A 120 3.91 -3.91 9.60
CA CYS A 120 4.48 -5.25 9.72
C CYS A 120 5.66 -5.44 8.78
N PRO A 121 6.76 -6.05 9.25
CA PRO A 121 7.95 -6.25 8.42
C PRO A 121 7.64 -7.18 7.23
N PRO A 122 8.41 -7.08 6.12
CA PRO A 122 8.18 -7.90 4.93
C PRO A 122 8.11 -9.40 5.26
N GLY A 123 7.12 -10.09 4.68
CA GLY A 123 6.90 -11.52 4.90
C GLY A 123 6.16 -11.88 6.18
N VAL A 124 5.84 -10.92 7.06
CA VAL A 124 5.05 -11.18 8.27
C VAL A 124 3.60 -10.73 8.06
N SER A 125 2.67 -11.67 8.22
CA SER A 125 1.24 -11.39 8.11
C SER A 125 0.73 -10.54 9.26
N ALA A 126 -0.19 -9.61 8.96
CA ALA A 126 -0.92 -8.82 9.94
C ALA A 126 -1.64 -9.69 11.00
N ALA A 127 -2.00 -10.93 10.69
CA ALA A 127 -2.66 -11.85 11.61
C ALA A 127 -1.79 -12.28 12.82
N VAL A 128 -0.46 -12.22 12.68
CA VAL A 128 0.51 -12.63 13.72
C VAL A 128 1.50 -11.52 14.07
N CYS A 129 1.29 -10.33 13.52
CA CYS A 129 2.13 -9.18 13.69
C CYS A 129 1.55 -8.23 14.74
N GLY A 130 2.42 -7.68 15.57
CA GLY A 130 2.06 -6.63 16.52
C GLY A 130 3.29 -5.88 17.00
N VAL A 131 3.11 -4.99 17.98
CA VAL A 131 4.17 -4.10 18.49
C VAL A 131 5.39 -4.85 19.05
N ALA A 132 5.24 -6.12 19.43
CA ALA A 132 6.33 -6.97 19.92
C ALA A 132 7.05 -7.74 18.79
N THR A 133 6.54 -7.70 17.55
CA THR A 133 7.15 -8.37 16.40
C THR A 133 8.47 -7.66 16.05
N PRO A 134 9.61 -8.38 15.95
CA PRO A 134 10.86 -7.79 15.52
C PRO A 134 10.73 -7.10 14.16
N GLY A 135 11.11 -5.82 14.08
CA GLY A 135 10.98 -5.03 12.85
C GLY A 135 9.61 -4.38 12.62
N PHE A 136 8.67 -4.49 13.58
CA PHE A 136 7.44 -3.69 13.55
C PHE A 136 7.77 -2.20 13.52
N SER A 137 7.15 -1.47 12.59
CA SER A 137 7.28 -0.02 12.47
C SER A 137 6.09 0.69 13.10
N SER A 138 6.38 1.59 14.04
CA SER A 138 5.43 2.55 14.61
C SER A 138 5.72 4.00 14.18
N ALA A 139 6.62 4.18 13.20
CA ALA A 139 7.08 5.50 12.77
C ALA A 139 5.98 6.34 12.10
N GLN A 140 4.95 5.68 11.57
CA GLN A 140 3.85 6.30 10.83
C GLN A 140 2.53 5.66 11.24
N ASN A 141 1.43 6.43 11.15
CA ASN A 141 0.09 5.84 11.17
C ASN A 141 -0.25 5.37 9.75
N SER A 142 0.05 4.10 9.48
CA SER A 142 -0.02 3.51 8.15
C SER A 142 -1.41 3.02 7.79
N LEU A 143 -1.82 3.26 6.54
CA LEU A 143 -3.06 2.73 5.96
C LEU A 143 -3.06 1.20 5.97
N PHE A 144 -1.90 0.58 5.78
CA PHE A 144 -1.75 -0.87 5.75
C PHE A 144 -0.97 -1.40 6.96
N ALA A 145 -1.41 -2.55 7.47
CA ALA A 145 -0.68 -3.33 8.46
C ALA A 145 0.40 -4.18 7.79
N ASP A 146 0.07 -4.92 6.74
CA ASP A 146 1.02 -5.66 5.90
C ASP A 146 0.84 -5.28 4.43
N HIS A 147 1.31 -6.08 3.47
CA HIS A 147 1.22 -5.74 2.04
C HIS A 147 -0.21 -5.73 1.46
N LEU A 148 -1.24 -6.15 2.21
CA LEU A 148 -2.64 -6.21 1.75
C LEU A 148 -3.65 -5.68 2.77
N HIS A 149 -3.46 -5.96 4.05
CA HIS A 149 -4.48 -5.75 5.07
C HIS A 149 -4.45 -4.32 5.63
N PRO A 150 -5.62 -3.70 5.91
CA PRO A 150 -5.68 -2.38 6.56
C PRO A 150 -5.02 -2.36 7.94
N GLY A 151 -4.48 -1.20 8.31
CA GLY A 151 -4.03 -0.92 9.67
C GLY A 151 -5.20 -0.80 10.66
N PRO A 152 -4.95 -0.82 11.98
CA PRO A 152 -6.01 -0.65 12.99
C PRO A 152 -6.82 0.64 12.81
N ALA A 153 -6.16 1.77 12.52
CA ALA A 153 -6.83 3.04 12.26
C ALA A 153 -7.73 2.96 11.01
N THR A 154 -7.28 2.30 9.95
CA THR A 154 -8.08 2.12 8.73
C THR A 154 -9.26 1.17 8.93
N HIS A 155 -9.11 0.12 9.75
CA HIS A 155 -10.26 -0.71 10.15
C HIS A 155 -11.30 0.09 10.93
N GLN A 156 -10.88 0.98 11.84
CA GLN A 156 -11.80 1.86 12.54
C GLN A 156 -12.53 2.80 11.57
N LEU A 157 -11.83 3.43 10.63
CA LEU A 157 -12.42 4.30 9.61
C LEU A 157 -13.45 3.58 8.73
N ILE A 158 -13.17 2.32 8.34
CA ILE A 158 -14.14 1.49 7.61
C ILE A 158 -15.38 1.24 8.48
N GLY A 159 -15.21 0.96 9.78
CA GLY A 159 -16.32 0.80 10.72
C GLY A 159 -17.18 2.05 10.84
N ASP A 160 -16.56 3.21 10.99
CA ASP A 160 -17.24 4.51 11.09
C ASP A 160 -17.98 4.84 9.78
N TYR A 161 -17.39 4.56 8.62
CA TYR A 161 -18.02 4.75 7.30
C TYR A 161 -19.23 3.84 7.08
N ILE A 162 -19.20 2.61 7.61
CA ILE A 162 -20.34 1.69 7.51
C ILE A 162 -21.50 2.15 8.41
N GLN A 163 -21.21 2.84 9.51
CA GLN A 163 -22.21 3.32 10.46
C GLN A 163 -22.81 4.69 10.11
N SER A 164 -22.24 5.42 9.15
CA SER A 164 -22.63 6.80 8.79
C SER A 164 -23.93 6.91 7.99
#